data_AF-A0A542UES2-F1
#
_entry.id   AF-A0A542UES2-F1
#
_cell.length_a   1.000
_cell.length_b   1.000
_cell.length_c   1.000
_cell.angle_alpha   90.00
_cell.angle_beta   90.00
_cell.angle_gamma   90.00
#
_symmetry.space_group_name_H-M   'P 1'
#
loop_
_entity.id
_entity.type
_entity.pdbx_description
1 polymer ?
#
loop_
_entity_poly.entity_id
_entity_poly.type
_entity_poly.pdbx_seq_one_letter_code
_entity_poly.pdbx_strand_id
1 'polypeptide(L)'
;MINGFSRHWNEGPGAGYGHIWKTTDGGATWTDVSGDPAAAGSFPDVPANAALITRSGTLVVATDLGVSTGTSTGHWAHLGTGLPTSPAVYLSPSPDGGRVYVATHGRGIWKTRTP
;
A
#
# COMPACT_ATOMS: atom_id res chain seq x y z
N MET A 1 1.86 -10.08 -8.42
CA MET A 1 0.47 -9.83 -7.95
C MET A 1 0.55 -9.37 -6.50
N ILE A 2 -0.37 -8.55 -6.00
CA ILE A 2 -0.44 -8.12 -4.58
C ILE A 2 -1.93 -8.16 -4.22
N ASN A 3 -2.30 -8.77 -3.09
CA ASN A 3 -3.63 -8.62 -2.49
C ASN A 3 -3.51 -7.96 -1.11
N GLY A 4 -4.57 -7.27 -0.70
CA GLY A 4 -4.73 -6.73 0.65
C GLY A 4 -6.13 -7.10 1.13
N PHE A 5 -6.21 -7.82 2.26
CA PHE A 5 -7.47 -8.09 2.95
C PHE A 5 -7.35 -7.64 4.40
N SER A 6 -8.48 -7.26 5.00
CA SER A 6 -8.54 -6.94 6.42
C SER A 6 -8.26 -8.18 7.28
N ARG A 7 -7.70 -7.97 8.48
CA ARG A 7 -7.29 -9.03 9.43
C ARG A 7 -8.33 -10.14 9.61
N HIS A 8 -9.62 -9.79 9.62
CA HIS A 8 -10.72 -10.72 9.87
C HIS A 8 -10.88 -11.82 8.80
N TRP A 9 -10.40 -11.60 7.57
CA TRP A 9 -10.49 -12.60 6.49
C TRP A 9 -9.24 -13.47 6.37
N ASN A 10 -8.21 -13.19 7.17
CA ASN A 10 -6.93 -13.89 7.14
C ASN A 10 -6.63 -14.63 8.46
N GLU A 11 -7.58 -14.76 9.40
CA GLU A 11 -7.31 -15.38 10.70
C GLU A 11 -7.24 -16.91 10.60
N GLY A 12 -6.01 -17.45 10.66
CA GLY A 12 -5.73 -18.87 10.85
C GLY A 12 -4.38 -19.03 11.55
N PRO A 13 -4.14 -20.16 12.27
CA PRO A 13 -2.84 -20.43 12.88
C PRO A 13 -1.73 -20.30 11.83
N GLY A 14 -0.82 -19.33 12.00
CA GLY A 14 0.29 -19.06 11.07
C GLY A 14 0.08 -17.91 10.08
N ALA A 15 -1.07 -17.22 10.10
CA ALA A 15 -1.34 -16.11 9.16
C ALA A 15 -0.46 -14.86 9.36
N GLY A 16 0.18 -14.70 10.52
CA GLY A 16 1.08 -13.58 10.82
C GLY A 16 0.37 -12.24 11.01
N TYR A 17 1.17 -11.17 11.16
CA TYR A 17 0.73 -9.77 11.34
C TYR A 17 0.85 -8.94 10.05
N GLY A 18 1.12 -9.59 8.92
CA GLY A 18 1.33 -8.92 7.65
C GLY A 18 0.05 -8.30 7.09
N HIS A 19 0.23 -7.29 6.25
CA HIS A 19 -0.81 -6.65 5.43
C HIS A 19 -0.41 -6.59 3.96
N ILE A 20 0.90 -6.55 3.68
CA ILE A 20 1.46 -6.38 2.36
C ILE A 20 2.45 -7.51 2.11
N TRP A 21 2.16 -8.35 1.12
CA TRP A 21 3.04 -9.43 0.69
C TRP A 21 3.57 -9.19 -0.71
N LYS A 22 4.83 -9.52 -0.91
CA LYS A 22 5.54 -9.39 -2.18
C LYS A 22 6.05 -10.75 -2.64
N THR A 23 5.94 -10.98 -3.94
CA THR A 23 6.57 -12.10 -4.66
C THR A 23 7.46 -11.56 -5.78
N THR A 24 8.53 -12.27 -6.08
CA THR A 24 9.40 -12.03 -7.25
C THR A 24 9.50 -13.24 -8.18
N ASP A 25 8.78 -14.33 -7.88
CA ASP A 25 8.84 -15.61 -8.58
C ASP A 25 7.50 -16.03 -9.18
N GLY A 26 6.64 -15.05 -9.49
CA GLY A 26 5.32 -15.31 -10.06
C GLY A 26 4.27 -15.78 -9.06
N GLY A 27 4.55 -15.69 -7.75
CA GLY A 27 3.63 -16.04 -6.67
C GLY A 27 3.85 -17.44 -6.09
N ALA A 28 4.98 -18.08 -6.42
CA ALA A 28 5.35 -19.36 -5.81
C ALA A 28 5.78 -19.17 -4.35
N THR A 29 6.47 -18.07 -4.04
CA THR A 29 6.78 -17.65 -2.67
C THR A 29 6.39 -16.20 -2.43
N TRP A 30 6.06 -15.92 -1.16
CA TRP A 30 5.60 -14.61 -0.71
C TRP A 30 6.35 -14.21 0.56
N THR A 31 6.81 -12.97 0.59
CA THR A 31 7.47 -12.36 1.73
C THR A 31 6.60 -11.22 2.26
N ASP A 32 6.36 -11.22 3.56
CA ASP A 32 5.73 -10.10 4.25
C ASP A 32 6.65 -8.88 4.25
N VAL A 33 6.15 -7.75 3.78
CA VAL A 33 6.86 -6.46 3.73
C VAL A 33 6.11 -5.36 4.50
N SER A 34 5.19 -5.72 5.40
CA SER A 34 4.53 -4.78 6.29
C SER A 34 5.46 -4.17 7.34
N GLY A 35 6.58 -4.82 7.64
CA GLY A 35 7.50 -4.40 8.69
C GLY A 35 7.12 -4.96 10.07
N ASP A 36 7.90 -4.60 11.08
CA ASP A 36 7.65 -5.01 12.46
C ASP A 36 6.47 -4.20 13.04
N PRO A 37 5.35 -4.83 13.44
CA PRO A 37 4.19 -4.11 13.96
C PRO A 37 4.47 -3.27 15.22
N ALA A 38 5.55 -3.55 15.96
CA ALA A 38 5.97 -2.76 17.12
C ALA A 38 6.90 -1.58 16.74
N ALA A 39 7.45 -1.56 15.52
CA ALA A 39 8.38 -0.54 15.08
C ALA A 39 7.68 0.72 14.55
N ALA A 40 8.25 1.88 14.84
CA ALA A 40 7.84 3.12 14.20
C ALA A 40 8.10 3.04 12.68
N GLY A 41 7.10 3.43 11.89
CA GLY A 41 7.18 3.37 10.42
C GLY A 41 6.85 2.01 9.82
N SER A 42 6.22 1.09 10.57
CA SER A 42 5.58 -0.09 10.00
C SER A 42 4.31 0.27 9.25
N PHE A 43 3.83 -0.66 8.43
CA PHE A 43 2.55 -0.51 7.75
C PHE A 43 1.43 -0.48 8.80
N PRO A 44 0.50 0.49 8.74
CA PRO A 44 -0.59 0.58 9.71
C PRO A 44 -1.52 -0.63 9.62
N ASP A 45 -2.05 -1.07 10.77
CA ASP A 45 -3.10 -2.12 10.84
C ASP A 45 -4.44 -1.59 10.34
N VAL A 46 -4.54 -1.47 9.02
CA VAL A 46 -5.74 -1.01 8.30
C VAL A 46 -5.91 -1.76 6.98
N PRO A 47 -7.15 -1.85 6.46
CA PRO A 47 -7.39 -2.44 5.16
C PRO A 47 -6.59 -1.75 4.06
N ALA A 48 -5.94 -2.56 3.21
CA ALA A 48 -5.34 -2.12 1.96
C ALA A 48 -6.31 -2.40 0.80
N ASN A 49 -6.64 -1.36 0.05
CA ASN A 49 -7.68 -1.38 -0.99
C ASN A 49 -7.10 -1.54 -2.40
N ALA A 50 -5.90 -1.01 -2.64
CA ALA A 50 -5.18 -1.13 -3.90
C ALA A 50 -3.67 -0.96 -3.68
N ALA A 51 -2.85 -1.57 -4.53
CA ALA A 51 -1.39 -1.41 -4.48
C ALA A 51 -0.82 -1.26 -5.89
N LEU A 52 0.24 -0.47 -6.01
CA LEU A 52 1.07 -0.38 -7.22
C LEU A 52 2.55 -0.36 -6.86
N ILE A 53 3.37 -0.74 -7.83
CA ILE A 53 4.83 -0.57 -7.81
C ILE A 53 5.16 0.52 -8.83
N THR A 54 5.84 1.58 -8.40
CA THR A 54 6.29 2.64 -9.31
C THR A 54 7.44 2.14 -10.20
N ARG A 55 7.81 2.92 -11.22
CA ARG A 55 9.00 2.61 -12.04
C ARG A 55 10.30 2.62 -11.22
N SER A 56 10.36 3.38 -10.13
CA SER A 56 11.48 3.40 -9.18
C SER A 56 11.50 2.20 -8.22
N GLY A 57 10.47 1.34 -8.25
CA GLY A 57 10.35 0.19 -7.35
C GLY A 57 9.71 0.49 -6.00
N THR A 58 9.26 1.73 -5.78
CA THR A 58 8.53 2.13 -4.58
C THR A 58 7.14 1.51 -4.56
N LEU A 59 6.73 0.99 -3.41
CA LEU A 59 5.38 0.51 -3.17
C LEU A 59 4.49 1.70 -2.84
N VAL A 60 3.31 1.77 -3.45
CA VAL A 60 2.26 2.74 -3.11
C VAL A 60 0.99 1.97 -2.85
N VAL A 61 0.40 2.16 -1.67
CA VAL A 61 -0.73 1.38 -1.16
C VAL A 61 -1.84 2.30 -0.72
N ALA A 62 -3.02 2.14 -1.30
CA ALA A 62 -4.24 2.81 -0.89
C ALA A 62 -4.88 2.05 0.28
N THR A 63 -5.33 2.79 1.29
CA THR A 63 -5.89 2.27 2.53
C THR A 63 -7.11 3.09 2.95
N ASP A 64 -7.80 2.63 4.00
CA ASP A 64 -8.90 3.39 4.61
C ASP A 64 -8.44 4.68 5.32
N LEU A 65 -7.14 4.85 5.55
CA LEU A 65 -6.55 6.07 6.12
C LEU A 65 -5.89 7.00 5.09
N GLY A 66 -5.98 6.67 3.79
CA GLY A 66 -5.32 7.40 2.72
C GLY A 66 -4.27 6.55 2.04
N VAL A 67 -3.16 7.14 1.60
CA VAL A 67 -2.14 6.43 0.80
C VAL A 67 -0.82 6.37 1.53
N SER A 68 -0.26 5.16 1.63
CA SER A 68 1.04 4.86 2.21
C SER A 68 2.04 4.51 1.11
N THR A 69 3.31 4.81 1.34
CA THR A 69 4.44 4.48 0.46
C THR A 69 5.53 3.79 1.24
N GLY A 70 6.18 2.80 0.64
CA GLY A 70 7.25 2.09 1.30
C GLY A 70 8.16 1.36 0.34
N THR A 71 9.17 0.72 0.91
CA THR A 71 10.10 -0.17 0.22
C THR A 71 9.87 -1.61 0.67
N SER A 72 10.51 -2.58 0.00
CA SER A 72 10.45 -3.99 0.42
C SER A 72 11.19 -4.28 1.74
N THR A 73 11.67 -3.25 2.45
CA THR A 73 12.35 -3.38 3.74
C THR A 73 11.42 -3.10 4.93
N GLY A 74 10.12 -2.93 4.71
CA GLY A 74 9.14 -2.77 5.78
C GLY A 74 9.08 -1.38 6.42
N HIS A 75 9.61 -0.35 5.75
CA HIS A 75 9.47 1.03 6.16
C HIS A 75 8.43 1.76 5.30
N TRP A 76 7.46 2.36 5.98
CA TRP A 76 6.27 2.98 5.40
C TRP A 76 6.08 4.41 5.89
N ALA A 77 5.61 5.27 4.99
CA ALA A 77 5.30 6.66 5.23
C ALA A 77 4.04 7.07 4.46
N HIS A 78 3.44 8.21 4.78
CA HIS A 78 2.31 8.73 3.99
C HIS A 78 2.79 9.30 2.64
N LEU A 79 1.97 9.13 1.60
CA LEU A 79 2.26 9.66 0.26
C LEU A 79 2.03 11.18 0.21
N GLY A 80 3.13 11.93 0.10
CA GLY A 80 3.11 13.36 -0.20
C GLY A 80 2.45 14.22 0.88
N THR A 81 2.11 15.47 0.52
CA THR A 81 1.41 16.43 1.37
C THR A 81 0.11 16.87 0.70
N GLY A 82 -0.96 17.02 1.48
CA GLY A 82 -2.25 17.54 0.99
C GLY A 82 -3.24 16.51 0.44
N LEU A 83 -2.88 15.22 0.40
CA LEU A 83 -3.90 14.18 0.21
C LEU A 83 -4.83 14.13 1.42
N PRO A 84 -6.13 13.90 1.21
CA PRO A 84 -7.06 13.79 2.30
C PRO A 84 -6.86 12.50 3.12
N THR A 85 -7.04 12.61 4.43
CA THR A 85 -7.27 11.47 5.34
C THR A 85 -8.67 10.92 5.13
N SER A 86 -8.81 10.14 4.06
CA SER A 86 -10.04 9.45 3.67
C SER A 86 -9.69 8.15 2.95
N PRO A 87 -10.58 7.15 2.92
CA PRO A 87 -10.33 5.93 2.19
C PRO A 87 -9.91 6.20 0.75
N ALA A 88 -8.70 5.76 0.41
CA ALA A 88 -8.23 5.66 -0.96
C ALA A 88 -8.64 4.29 -1.47
N VAL A 89 -9.28 4.25 -2.63
CA VAL A 89 -9.92 3.02 -3.15
C VAL A 89 -9.35 2.58 -4.48
N TYR A 90 -8.64 3.46 -5.19
CA TYR A 90 -8.01 3.13 -6.46
C TYR A 90 -6.74 3.95 -6.68
N LEU A 91 -5.76 3.34 -7.33
CA LEU A 91 -4.51 3.97 -7.74
C LEU A 91 -4.27 3.73 -9.22
N SER A 92 -3.82 4.75 -9.94
CA SER A 92 -3.40 4.61 -11.33
C SER A 92 -2.12 5.41 -11.59
N PRO A 93 -1.05 4.81 -12.11
CA PRO A 93 0.11 5.57 -12.55
C PRO A 93 -0.21 6.40 -13.79
N SER A 94 0.39 7.58 -13.92
CA SER A 94 0.36 8.31 -15.19
C SER A 94 1.13 7.54 -16.28
N PRO A 95 0.85 7.78 -17.58
CA PRO A 95 1.55 7.09 -18.68
C PRO A 95 3.07 7.25 -18.65
N ASP A 96 3.57 8.39 -18.18
CA ASP A 96 5.00 8.67 -17.99
C ASP A 96 5.56 8.09 -16.69
N GLY A 97 4.71 7.57 -15.80
CA GLY A 97 5.06 7.03 -14.49
C GLY A 97 5.54 8.07 -13.47
N GLY A 98 5.48 9.37 -13.78
CA GLY A 98 5.95 10.43 -12.86
C GLY A 98 4.94 10.86 -11.82
N ARG A 99 3.70 10.35 -11.91
CA ARG A 99 2.58 10.73 -11.04
C ARG A 99 1.67 9.55 -10.76
N VAL A 100 0.93 9.66 -9.67
CA VAL A 100 -0.14 8.72 -9.31
C VAL A 100 -1.46 9.50 -9.20
N TYR A 101 -2.49 8.94 -9.80
CA TYR A 101 -3.88 9.33 -9.60
C TYR A 101 -4.47 8.49 -8.47
N VAL A 102 -5.10 9.14 -7.51
CA VAL A 102 -5.69 8.53 -6.32
C VAL A 102 -7.19 8.83 -6.31
N ALA A 103 -8.02 7.80 -6.39
CA ALA A 103 -9.46 7.95 -6.17
C ALA A 103 -9.77 7.77 -4.68
N THR A 104 -10.55 8.70 -4.12
CA THR A 104 -10.89 8.73 -2.70
C THR A 104 -12.39 8.65 -2.50
N HIS A 105 -12.83 7.98 -1.44
CA HIS A 105 -14.25 7.87 -1.12
C HIS A 105 -14.82 9.23 -0.72
N GLY A 106 -15.75 9.76 -1.50
CA GLY A 106 -16.47 11.02 -1.22
C GLY A 106 -15.65 12.30 -1.39
N ARG A 107 -14.40 12.23 -1.89
CA ARG A 107 -13.50 13.41 -1.99
C ARG A 107 -12.83 13.55 -3.36
N GLY A 108 -13.34 12.85 -4.37
CA GLY A 108 -12.91 12.97 -5.76
C GLY A 108 -11.59 12.28 -6.08
N ILE A 109 -10.96 12.73 -7.17
CA ILE A 109 -9.70 12.17 -7.69
C ILE A 109 -8.58 13.19 -7.52
N TRP A 110 -7.47 12.74 -6.98
CA TRP A 110 -6.29 13.53 -6.69
C TRP A 110 -5.13 13.11 -7.58
N LYS A 111 -4.19 14.02 -7.82
CA LYS A 111 -2.99 13.77 -8.61
C LYS A 111 -1.78 14.22 -7.81
N THR A 112 -0.86 13.32 -7.55
CA THR A 112 0.38 13.60 -6.81
C THR A 112 1.59 13.04 -7.56
N ARG A 113 2.79 13.56 -7.25
CA ARG A 113 4.04 13.06 -7.83
C ARG A 113 4.34 11.68 -7.25
N THR A 114 4.89 10.78 -8.07
CA THR A 114 5.44 9.54 -7.54
C THR A 114 6.65 9.83 -6.64
N PRO A 115 6.84 9.05 -5.56
CA PRO A 115 8.07 9.09 -4.77
C PRO A 115 9.32 8.74 -5.58
#